data_AF-A0A087H3A0-F1
#
_entry.id   AF-A0A087H3A0-F1
#
_cell.length_a   1.000
_cell.length_b   1.000
_cell.length_c   1.000
_cell.angle_alpha   90.00
_cell.angle_beta   90.00
_cell.angle_gamma   90.00
#
_symmetry.space_group_name_H-M   'P 1'
#
loop_
_entity.id
_entity.type
_entity.pdbx_description
1 polymer ?
#
loop_
_entity_poly.entity_id
_entity_poly.type
_entity_poly.pdbx_seq_one_letter_code
_entity_poly.pdbx_strand_id
1 'polypeptide(L)' 'MSGEGSAGKAVVEAKGLNPGLIVLLVVGGLLLTFLIANYVMYMYAQKNLPPKKKKPHSKKKLKREKLKK' A
#
# COMPACT_ATOMS: atom_id res chain seq x y z
N MET A 1 -45.38 18.07 -37.24
CA MET A 1 -44.40 17.59 -36.25
C MET A 1 -43.21 16.99 -36.98
N SER A 2 -42.09 17.71 -37.02
CA SER A 2 -40.82 17.18 -37.50
C SER A 2 -39.93 16.99 -36.28
N GLY A 3 -39.67 15.73 -35.93
CA GLY A 3 -38.67 15.38 -34.94
C GLY A 3 -37.29 15.44 -35.59
N GLU A 4 -36.49 16.40 -35.17
CA GLU A 4 -35.07 16.48 -35.53
C GLU A 4 -34.25 15.92 -34.37
N GLY A 5 -33.71 14.72 -34.58
CA GLY A 5 -32.74 14.12 -33.68
C GLY A 5 -31.42 14.87 -33.79
N SER A 6 -31.18 15.77 -32.84
CA SER A 6 -29.84 16.35 -32.67
C SER A 6 -28.97 15.36 -31.90
N ALA A 7 -28.38 14.44 -32.65
CA ALA A 7 -27.20 13.70 -32.23
C ALA A 7 -26.04 14.70 -32.12
N GLY A 8 -25.98 15.39 -30.98
CA GLY A 8 -24.82 16.19 -30.60
C GLY A 8 -23.61 15.27 -30.50
N LYS A 9 -22.80 15.23 -31.57
CA LYS A 9 -21.44 14.74 -31.52
C LYS A 9 -20.72 15.51 -30.41
N ALA A 10 -20.55 14.88 -29.25
CA ALA A 10 -19.49 15.24 -28.34
C ALA A 10 -18.18 14.92 -29.05
N VAL A 11 -17.69 15.86 -29.86
CA VAL A 11 -16.30 15.86 -30.30
C VAL A 11 -15.50 16.09 -29.02
N VAL A 12 -15.10 15.00 -28.39
CA VAL A 12 -14.14 15.03 -27.29
C VAL A 12 -12.83 15.48 -27.92
N GLU A 13 -12.60 16.79 -27.88
CA GLU A 13 -11.33 17.41 -28.22
C GLU A 13 -10.26 16.68 -27.39
N ALA A 14 -9.37 15.96 -28.05
CA ALA A 14 -8.28 15.22 -27.40
C ALA A 14 -7.21 16.21 -26.93
N LYS A 15 -7.54 17.00 -25.90
CA LYS A 15 -6.58 17.85 -25.20
C LYS A 15 -5.69 16.91 -24.38
N GLY A 16 -4.44 16.75 -24.81
CA GLY A 16 -3.47 15.86 -24.17
C GLY A 16 -3.32 16.13 -22.66
N LEU A 17 -2.96 15.10 -21.91
CA LEU A 17 -2.77 15.20 -20.46
C LEU A 17 -1.68 16.24 -20.12
N ASN A 18 -1.92 17.05 -19.10
CA ASN A 18 -0.97 18.07 -18.65
C ASN A 18 0.33 17.39 -18.19
N PRO A 19 1.52 17.86 -18.62
CA PRO A 19 2.79 17.28 -18.23
C PRO A 19 2.98 17.22 -16.71
N GLY A 20 2.54 18.24 -15.97
CA GLY A 20 2.60 18.24 -14.50
C GLY A 20 1.72 17.17 -13.85
N LEU A 21 0.56 16.89 -14.45
CA LEU A 21 -0.31 15.81 -13.98
C LEU A 21 0.31 14.44 -14.24
N ILE A 22 0.91 14.24 -15.42
CA ILE A 22 1.64 13.00 -15.75
C ILE A 22 2.76 12.78 -14.74
N VAL A 23 3.59 13.80 -14.47
CA VAL A 23 4.68 13.69 -13.50
C VAL A 23 4.16 13.39 -12.10
N LEU A 24 3.07 14.03 -11.66
CA LEU A 24 2.47 13.74 -10.36
C LEU A 24 2.01 12.28 -10.25
N LEU A 25 1.38 11.74 -11.29
CA LEU A 25 0.95 10.34 -11.31
C LEU A 25 2.15 9.39 -11.35
N VAL A 26 3.19 9.68 -12.13
CA VAL A 26 4.38 8.83 -12.23
C VAL A 26 5.16 8.84 -10.92
N VAL A 27 5.50 10.02 -10.39
CA VAL A 27 6.27 10.14 -9.14
C VAL A 27 5.45 9.70 -7.95
N GLY A 28 4.20 10.15 -7.85
CA GLY A 28 3.28 9.76 -6.78
C GLY A 28 3.01 8.26 -6.80
N GLY A 29 2.73 7.68 -7.97
CA GLY A 29 2.52 6.25 -8.15
C GLY A 29 3.77 5.44 -7.79
N LEU A 30 4.94 5.84 -8.29
CA LEU A 30 6.21 5.17 -7.99
C LEU A 30 6.53 5.17 -6.49
N LEU A 31 6.34 6.31 -5.81
CA LEU A 31 6.51 6.40 -4.36
C LEU A 31 5.50 5.53 -3.62
N LEU A 32 4.22 5.56 -4.01
CA LEU A 32 3.18 4.75 -3.38
C LEU A 32 3.49 3.26 -3.50
N THR A 33 3.83 2.80 -4.71
CA THR A 33 4.20 1.41 -4.97
C THR A 33 5.43 1.01 -4.17
N PHE A 34 6.45 1.88 -4.10
CA PHE A 34 7.66 1.61 -3.32
C PHE A 34 7.36 1.45 -1.82
N LEU A 35 6.53 2.34 -1.25
CA LEU A 35 6.11 2.27 0.14
C LEU A 35 5.31 0.99 0.43
N ILE A 36 4.34 0.66 -0.44
CA ILE A 36 3.53 -0.55 -0.29
C ILE A 36 4.42 -1.79 -0.39
N ALA A 37 5.31 -1.86 -1.38
CA ALA A 37 6.22 -2.98 -1.55
C ALA A 37 7.13 -3.16 -0.32
N ASN A 38 7.64 -2.05 0.24
CA ASN A 38 8.45 -2.08 1.45
C ASN A 38 7.64 -2.58 2.66
N TYR A 39 6.42 -2.08 2.83
CA TYR A 39 5.54 -2.49 3.92
C TYR A 39 5.16 -3.97 3.86
N VAL A 40 4.83 -4.46 2.67
CA VAL A 40 4.52 -5.88 2.44
C VAL A 40 5.75 -6.73 2.74
N MET A 41 6.95 -6.33 2.27
CA MET A 41 8.20 -7.03 2.57
C MET A 41 8.49 -7.06 4.08
N TYR A 42 8.27 -5.94 4.78
CA TYR A 42 8.42 -5.86 6.23
C TYR A 42 7.45 -6.80 6.96
N MET A 43 6.18 -6.82 6.57
CA MET A 43 5.19 -7.72 7.12
C MET A 43 5.52 -9.19 6.83
N TYR A 44 6.01 -9.49 5.63
CA TYR A 44 6.43 -10.83 5.26
C TYR A 44 7.64 -11.30 6.08
N ALA A 45 8.63 -10.44 6.25
CA ALA A 45 9.77 -10.70 7.10
C ALA A 45 9.31 -10.95 8.54
N GLN A 46 8.42 -10.12 9.10
CA GLN A 46 7.90 -10.34 10.46
C GLN A 46 7.19 -11.68 10.65
N LYS A 47 6.50 -12.20 9.63
CA LYS A 47 5.86 -13.52 9.69
C LYS A 47 6.86 -14.67 9.73
N ASN A 48 8.00 -14.52 9.05
CA ASN A 48 9.07 -15.51 9.01
C ASN A 48 10.12 -15.30 10.11
N LEU A 49 10.12 -14.14 10.77
CA LEU A 49 10.97 -13.90 11.92
C LEU A 49 10.46 -14.76 13.08
N PRO A 50 11.36 -15.46 13.79
CA PRO A 50 10.96 -16.19 14.98
C PRO A 50 10.27 -15.22 15.95
N PRO A 51 9.20 -15.65 16.65
CA PRO A 51 8.50 -14.80 17.60
C PRO A 51 9.54 -14.17 18.49
N LYS A 52 9.58 -12.82 18.53
CA LYS A 52 10.42 -12.07 19.46
C LYS A 52 9.96 -12.46 20.86
N LYS A 53 10.46 -13.59 21.37
CA LYS A 53 10.33 -13.99 22.76
C LYS A 53 10.94 -12.83 23.50
N LYS A 54 10.09 -11.99 24.10
CA LYS A 54 10.55 -10.95 25.01
C LYS A 54 11.46 -11.68 25.98
N LYS A 55 12.75 -11.34 25.97
CA LYS A 55 13.67 -11.92 26.94
C LYS A 55 13.01 -11.64 28.29
N PRO A 56 12.70 -12.66 29.09
CA PRO A 56 12.13 -12.41 30.40
C PRO A 56 13.11 -11.46 31.09
N HIS A 57 12.59 -10.41 31.70
CA HIS A 57 13.40 -9.35 32.34
C HIS A 57 14.47 -9.93 33.28
N SER A 58 14.28 -11.16 33.75
CA SER A 58 15.31 -11.96 34.39
C SER A 58 15.15 -13.45 34.06
N LYS A 59 16.29 -14.16 33.99
CA LYS A 59 16.33 -15.64 33.96
C LYS A 59 15.54 -16.27 35.13
N LYS A 60 15.40 -15.56 36.26
CA LYS A 60 14.58 -15.98 37.41
C LYS A 60 13.10 -16.14 37.05
N LYS A 61 12.52 -15.24 36.24
CA LYS A 61 11.12 -15.35 35.79
C LYS A 61 10.89 -16.57 34.90
N LEU A 62 11.84 -16.88 34.01
CA LEU A 62 11.73 -18.05 33.12
C LEU A 62 11.69 -19.37 33.90
N LYS A 63 12.54 -19.52 34.92
CA LYS A 63 12.54 -20.73 35.77
C LYS A 63 11.26 -20.85 36.59
N ARG A 64 10.75 -19.72 37.13
CA ARG A 64 9.52 -19.70 37.94
C ARG A 64 8.29 -20.09 37.12
N GLU A 65 8.17 -19.67 35.87
CA GLU A 65 7.04 -20.08 35.03
C GLU A 65 7.14 -21.53 34.55
N LYS A 66 8.35 -22.05 34.33
CA LYS A 66 8.56 -23.48 34.04
C LYS A 66 8.24 -24.40 35.23
N LEU A 67 8.48 -23.92 36.46
CA LEU A 67 8.20 -24.66 37.71
C LEU A 67 6.75 -24.53 38.17
N LYS A 68 5.97 -23.63 37.58
CA LYS A 68 4.53 -23.49 37.81
C LYS A 68 3.69 -24.35 36.86
N LYS A 69 4.33 -25.00 35.90
CA LYS A 69 3.71 -25.96 34.99
C LYS A 69 3.96 -27.37 35.50
#